data_AF-E3MHZ1-F1
#
_entry.id   AF-E3MHZ1-F1
#
_cell.length_a   1.000
_cell.length_b   1.000
_cell.length_c   1.000
_cell.angle_alpha   90.00
_cell.angle_beta   90.00
_cell.angle_gamma   90.00
#
_symmetry.space_group_name_H-M   'P 1'
#
loop_
_entity.id
_entity.type
_entity.pdbx_description
1 polymer ?
#
loop_
_entity_poly.entity_id
_entity_poly.type
_entity_poly.pdbx_seq_one_letter_code
_entity_poly.pdbx_strand_id
1 'polypeptide(L)'
;MCIWKIGKFSPTCQCALCGILSKWFSLKFTPFPLLKLPTLPLLLITRMMDSNEIIKLAMCSYRLELFLQSFKYKVDHIYFHLSDIFLQADTMILPNNGLSTYFNAVHNEKRITRMTDLCDRFLNENDDFLWVQSMSEKDIMEMCNRISSMFSYSLLEWVFYLDQIEKDTLMKYLDAVVRTRECESMITFMQGCFSKELLTEILDKIPVTIRIDIESGIPLDFRHPKALKFSTMEYREARWITVDDLKSVRIPGSVMLRTTNLDCSDINEFLKYWINCDEFMMESMSLTLKEGTVINRIVLSDQLVTVQCYSDVSFHIFVRAKNHKNLKFPLGILFIYAKNKIEFWTFKSDEYSEIYGMLESLDKKKDLEMELKNLEDSRDKRKEEISSELEQLEKQLNEKEEKGYIFTF
;
A
#
# COMPACT_ATOMS: atom_id res chain seq x y z
N MET A 1 -12.12 -26.41 13.78
CA MET A 1 -12.43 -26.63 15.23
C MET A 1 -13.93 -26.95 15.38
N CYS A 2 -14.38 -28.00 16.10
CA CYS A 2 -15.84 -28.26 16.24
C CYS A 2 -16.46 -27.13 17.09
N ILE A 3 -17.44 -26.37 16.56
CA ILE A 3 -18.05 -25.22 17.25
C ILE A 3 -19.20 -25.70 18.15
N TRP A 4 -19.09 -25.46 19.44
CA TRP A 4 -20.11 -25.79 20.44
C TRP A 4 -20.69 -24.52 21.03
N LYS A 5 -22.00 -24.30 20.90
CA LYS A 5 -22.69 -23.41 21.83
C LYS A 5 -22.54 -23.96 23.24
N ILE A 6 -21.96 -23.16 24.13
CA ILE A 6 -21.72 -23.52 25.52
C ILE A 6 -23.05 -23.93 26.18
N GLY A 7 -23.12 -25.15 26.71
CA GLY A 7 -24.33 -25.72 27.34
C GLY A 7 -25.17 -26.66 26.46
N LYS A 8 -24.80 -26.90 25.19
CA LYS A 8 -25.43 -27.94 24.35
C LYS A 8 -24.62 -29.24 24.38
N PHE A 9 -25.32 -30.38 24.43
CA PHE A 9 -24.71 -31.73 24.42
C PHE A 9 -24.36 -32.25 23.03
N SER A 10 -24.70 -31.51 21.97
CA SER A 10 -24.32 -31.79 20.60
C SER A 10 -23.57 -30.58 20.02
N PRO A 11 -22.54 -30.82 19.18
CA PRO A 11 -21.88 -29.73 18.46
C PRO A 11 -22.90 -29.05 17.55
N THR A 12 -22.85 -27.72 17.50
CA THR A 12 -23.72 -26.92 16.62
C THR A 12 -23.36 -27.11 15.15
N CYS A 13 -22.14 -27.57 14.86
CA CYS A 13 -21.72 -28.07 13.55
C CYS A 13 -20.76 -29.26 13.67
N GLN A 14 -21.03 -30.32 12.90
CA GLN A 14 -20.20 -31.52 12.84
C GLN A 14 -19.14 -31.35 11.74
N CYS A 15 -17.84 -31.40 12.08
CA CYS A 15 -16.84 -31.69 11.05
C CYS A 15 -16.93 -33.18 10.66
N ALA A 16 -16.55 -33.53 9.43
CA ALA A 16 -16.64 -34.91 8.93
C ALA A 16 -15.90 -35.92 9.83
N LEU A 17 -14.75 -35.51 10.39
CA LEU A 17 -14.00 -36.28 11.39
C LEU A 17 -14.76 -36.46 12.71
N CYS A 18 -15.40 -35.40 13.25
CA CYS A 18 -16.27 -35.47 14.44
C CYS A 18 -17.48 -36.41 14.18
N GLY A 19 -18.03 -36.44 12.95
CA GLY A 19 -19.13 -37.34 12.56
C GLY A 19 -18.73 -38.82 12.39
N ILE A 20 -17.52 -39.08 11.88
CA ILE A 20 -16.99 -40.45 11.72
C ILE A 20 -16.54 -41.00 13.09
N LEU A 21 -15.80 -40.20 13.87
CA LEU A 21 -15.29 -40.60 15.18
C LEU A 21 -16.41 -40.82 16.21
N SER A 22 -17.49 -40.02 16.18
CA SER A 22 -18.64 -40.22 17.07
C SER A 22 -19.49 -41.46 16.76
N LYS A 23 -19.43 -41.97 15.52
CA LYS A 23 -20.08 -43.24 15.13
C LYS A 23 -19.28 -44.48 15.55
N TRP A 24 -17.95 -44.37 15.61
CA TRP A 24 -17.06 -45.51 15.84
C TRP A 24 -16.54 -45.59 17.27
N PHE A 25 -16.43 -44.45 17.95
CA PHE A 25 -16.02 -44.37 19.34
C PHE A 25 -17.04 -43.53 20.12
N SER A 26 -17.53 -44.07 21.23
CA SER A 26 -18.27 -43.33 22.26
C SER A 26 -17.30 -42.42 23.05
N LEU A 27 -16.53 -41.60 22.34
CA LEU A 27 -15.64 -40.60 22.92
C LEU A 27 -16.49 -39.51 23.57
N LYS A 28 -16.68 -39.62 24.88
CA LYS A 28 -17.14 -38.52 25.73
C LYS A 28 -16.02 -37.47 25.79
N PHE A 29 -15.91 -36.64 24.78
CA PHE A 29 -15.12 -35.41 24.88
C PHE A 29 -15.84 -34.49 25.87
N THR A 30 -15.38 -34.46 27.12
CA THR A 30 -15.78 -33.37 28.02
C THR A 30 -15.07 -32.11 27.54
N PRO A 31 -15.78 -31.09 27.05
CA PRO A 31 -15.15 -29.87 26.57
C PRO A 31 -14.37 -29.20 27.70
N PHE A 32 -13.16 -28.75 27.39
CA PHE A 32 -12.35 -27.99 28.34
C PHE A 32 -13.10 -26.71 28.73
N PRO A 33 -13.34 -26.45 30.03
CA PRO A 33 -14.20 -25.36 30.46
C PRO A 33 -13.44 -24.03 30.43
N LEU A 34 -13.14 -23.53 29.23
CA LEU A 34 -12.31 -22.36 29.00
C LEU A 34 -12.79 -21.12 29.80
N LEU A 35 -14.11 -20.92 29.91
CA LEU A 35 -14.71 -19.83 30.69
C LEU A 35 -14.62 -19.96 32.22
N LYS A 36 -14.22 -21.14 32.73
CA LYS A 36 -13.95 -21.34 34.16
C LYS A 36 -12.50 -21.02 34.53
N LEU A 37 -11.65 -20.75 33.54
CA LEU A 37 -10.28 -20.33 33.82
C LEU A 37 -10.25 -18.93 34.44
N PRO A 38 -9.28 -18.68 35.34
CA PRO A 38 -8.93 -17.32 35.71
C PRO A 38 -8.49 -16.50 34.49
N THR A 39 -8.58 -15.18 34.60
CA THR A 39 -8.29 -14.24 33.50
C THR A 39 -6.92 -14.44 32.87
N LEU A 40 -5.87 -14.66 33.69
CA LEU A 40 -4.49 -14.75 33.20
C LEU A 40 -4.25 -16.03 32.38
N PRO A 41 -4.60 -17.25 32.84
CA PRO A 41 -4.56 -18.45 32.00
C PRO A 41 -5.38 -18.31 30.70
N LEU A 42 -6.57 -17.72 30.76
CA LEU A 42 -7.39 -17.49 29.57
C LEU A 42 -6.68 -16.57 28.57
N LEU A 43 -6.09 -15.48 29.06
CA LEU A 43 -5.33 -14.54 28.23
C LEU A 43 -4.14 -15.23 27.55
N LEU A 44 -3.36 -16.03 28.30
CA LEU A 44 -2.21 -16.75 27.74
C LEU A 44 -2.64 -17.71 26.63
N ILE A 45 -3.74 -18.45 26.83
CA ILE A 45 -4.29 -19.34 25.80
C ILE A 45 -4.69 -18.54 24.56
N THR A 46 -5.45 -17.46 24.73
CA THR A 46 -5.89 -16.65 23.58
C THR A 46 -4.74 -15.94 22.86
N ARG A 47 -3.62 -15.65 23.53
CA ARG A 47 -2.43 -15.08 22.85
C ARG A 47 -1.69 -16.09 21.97
N MET A 48 -1.94 -17.38 22.18
CA MET A 48 -1.41 -18.45 21.34
C MET A 48 -2.35 -18.80 20.19
N MET A 49 -3.56 -18.22 20.17
CA MET A 49 -4.54 -18.44 19.12
C MET A 49 -4.26 -17.56 17.91
N ASP A 50 -4.57 -18.10 16.73
CA ASP A 50 -4.60 -17.31 15.52
C ASP A 50 -5.87 -16.45 15.42
N SER A 51 -5.92 -15.52 14.46
CA SER A 51 -7.03 -14.59 14.29
C SER A 51 -8.36 -15.29 13.97
N ASN A 52 -8.35 -16.37 13.20
CA ASN A 52 -9.54 -17.16 12.90
C ASN A 52 -10.07 -17.86 14.18
N GLU A 53 -9.18 -18.40 15.01
CA GLU A 53 -9.50 -18.97 16.31
C GLU A 53 -10.07 -17.92 17.27
N ILE A 54 -9.52 -16.69 17.28
CA ILE A 54 -10.05 -15.57 18.06
C ILE A 54 -11.48 -15.23 17.63
N ILE A 55 -11.75 -15.11 16.32
CA ILE A 55 -13.09 -14.83 15.79
C ILE A 55 -14.07 -15.96 16.16
N LYS A 56 -13.67 -17.22 15.98
CA LYS A 56 -14.48 -18.39 16.37
C LYS A 56 -14.79 -18.39 17.87
N LEU A 57 -13.81 -18.02 18.69
CA LEU A 57 -13.98 -17.97 20.13
C LEU A 57 -14.98 -16.87 20.55
N ALA A 58 -14.93 -15.71 19.89
CA ALA A 58 -15.91 -14.64 20.07
C ALA A 58 -17.34 -15.11 19.70
N MET A 59 -17.48 -15.89 18.63
CA MET A 59 -18.76 -16.46 18.23
C MET A 59 -19.33 -17.43 19.29
N CYS A 60 -18.49 -18.09 20.10
CA CYS A 60 -18.95 -19.08 21.07
C CYS A 60 -19.67 -18.47 22.30
N SER A 61 -19.35 -17.22 22.68
CA SER A 61 -19.96 -16.56 23.82
C SER A 61 -19.79 -15.04 23.79
N TYR A 62 -20.84 -14.31 24.15
CA TYR A 62 -20.77 -12.86 24.30
C TYR A 62 -19.77 -12.44 25.40
N ARG A 63 -19.57 -13.27 26.44
CA ARG A 63 -18.54 -13.00 27.45
C ARG A 63 -17.13 -13.12 26.88
N LEU A 64 -16.92 -14.06 25.96
CA LEU A 64 -15.65 -14.21 25.25
C LEU A 64 -15.45 -13.07 24.26
N GLU A 65 -16.47 -12.68 23.52
CA GLU A 65 -16.43 -11.50 22.64
C GLU A 65 -15.95 -10.25 23.41
N LEU A 66 -16.58 -9.93 24.55
CA LEU A 66 -16.18 -8.79 25.38
C LEU A 66 -14.76 -8.93 25.95
N PHE A 67 -14.38 -10.14 26.36
CA PHE A 67 -13.02 -10.42 26.82
C PHE A 67 -12.02 -10.11 25.70
N LEU A 68 -12.24 -10.64 24.50
CA LEU A 68 -11.32 -10.49 23.37
C LEU A 68 -11.19 -9.03 22.93
N GLN A 69 -12.31 -8.29 22.88
CA GLN A 69 -12.32 -6.86 22.57
C GLN A 69 -11.49 -6.01 23.55
N SER A 70 -11.39 -6.44 24.82
CA SER A 70 -10.62 -5.72 25.84
C SER A 70 -9.10 -5.89 25.69
N PHE A 71 -8.63 -6.92 24.98
CA PHE A 71 -7.19 -7.24 24.88
C PHE A 71 -6.54 -6.84 23.56
N LYS A 72 -7.31 -6.56 22.49
CA LYS A 72 -6.82 -6.00 21.22
C LYS A 72 -5.62 -6.77 20.66
N TYR A 73 -5.85 -7.98 20.17
CA TYR A 73 -4.81 -8.87 19.66
C TYR A 73 -4.08 -8.25 18.47
N LYS A 74 -2.75 -8.33 18.45
CA LYS A 74 -1.95 -7.66 17.43
C LYS A 74 -2.01 -8.43 16.11
N VAL A 75 -2.41 -7.74 15.06
CA VAL A 75 -2.26 -8.14 13.65
C VAL A 75 -1.63 -6.97 12.91
N ASP A 76 -1.09 -7.18 11.72
CA ASP A 76 -0.54 -6.07 10.95
C ASP A 76 -1.62 -5.39 10.11
N HIS A 77 -2.45 -6.21 9.44
CA HIS A 77 -3.46 -5.74 8.50
C HIS A 77 -4.79 -6.47 8.68
N ILE A 78 -5.89 -5.75 8.48
CA ILE A 78 -7.23 -6.30 8.34
C ILE A 78 -7.79 -5.87 7.00
N TYR A 79 -8.33 -6.82 6.24
CA TYR A 79 -8.99 -6.57 4.96
C TYR A 79 -10.44 -6.98 5.06
N PHE A 80 -11.35 -6.10 4.69
CA PHE A 80 -12.76 -6.42 4.51
C PHE A 80 -13.13 -6.35 3.04
N HIS A 81 -13.31 -7.52 2.45
CA HIS A 81 -13.77 -7.73 1.09
C HIS A 81 -15.30 -7.67 1.04
N LEU A 82 -15.85 -6.73 0.28
CA LEU A 82 -17.27 -6.42 0.20
C LEU A 82 -17.79 -6.63 -1.23
N SER A 83 -18.89 -7.37 -1.33
CA SER A 83 -19.72 -7.53 -2.53
C SER A 83 -21.18 -7.77 -2.13
N ASP A 84 -22.10 -7.86 -3.09
CA ASP A 84 -23.48 -8.28 -2.83
C ASP A 84 -23.59 -9.79 -2.55
N ILE A 85 -22.53 -10.56 -2.84
CA ILE A 85 -22.50 -12.02 -2.79
C ILE A 85 -21.80 -12.52 -1.51
N PHE A 86 -20.84 -11.76 -1.00
CA PHE A 86 -20.06 -12.10 0.19
C PHE A 86 -19.45 -10.88 0.90
N LEU A 87 -19.16 -11.09 2.18
CA LEU A 87 -18.20 -10.34 2.97
C LEU A 87 -17.06 -11.30 3.34
N GLN A 88 -15.80 -10.91 3.20
CA GLN A 88 -14.67 -11.68 3.70
C GLN A 88 -13.78 -10.78 4.55
N ALA A 89 -13.39 -11.26 5.73
CA ALA A 89 -12.48 -10.60 6.64
C ALA A 89 -11.16 -11.35 6.67
N ASP A 90 -10.11 -10.77 6.10
CA ASP A 90 -8.78 -11.33 6.15
C ASP A 90 -7.94 -10.61 7.21
N THR A 91 -7.10 -11.36 7.88
CA THR A 91 -6.19 -10.86 8.91
C THR A 91 -4.80 -11.37 8.60
N MET A 92 -3.82 -10.47 8.56
CA MET A 92 -2.44 -10.81 8.21
C MET A 92 -1.46 -10.52 9.35
N ILE A 93 -0.52 -11.43 9.56
CA ILE A 93 0.63 -11.28 10.45
C ILE A 93 1.90 -11.54 9.62
N LEU A 94 2.52 -10.49 9.10
CA LEU A 94 3.73 -10.57 8.28
C LEU A 94 4.91 -11.17 9.11
N PRO A 95 5.79 -11.99 8.49
CA PRO A 95 5.87 -12.35 7.08
C PRO A 95 5.10 -13.63 6.69
N ASN A 96 4.29 -14.21 7.60
CA ASN A 96 3.62 -15.50 7.39
C ASN A 96 2.12 -15.35 7.09
N ASN A 97 1.58 -16.38 6.43
CA ASN A 97 0.24 -16.49 5.84
C ASN A 97 -0.88 -15.62 6.48
N GLY A 98 -1.62 -14.94 5.60
CA GLY A 98 -2.92 -14.37 5.94
C GLY A 98 -3.93 -15.46 6.27
N LEU A 99 -4.76 -15.20 7.26
CA LEU A 99 -5.88 -16.06 7.65
C LEU A 99 -7.18 -15.36 7.27
N SER A 100 -8.02 -16.09 6.54
CA SER A 100 -9.26 -15.57 5.96
C SER A 100 -10.49 -16.04 6.74
N THR A 101 -11.44 -15.15 6.94
CA THR A 101 -12.76 -15.48 7.51
C THR A 101 -13.81 -15.05 6.50
N TYR A 102 -14.50 -16.01 5.88
CA TYR A 102 -15.48 -15.79 4.82
C TYR A 102 -16.92 -15.74 5.36
N PHE A 103 -17.71 -14.82 4.85
CA PHE A 103 -19.11 -14.64 5.19
C PHE A 103 -19.92 -14.54 3.90
N ASN A 104 -20.81 -15.49 3.62
CA ASN A 104 -21.65 -15.41 2.43
C ASN A 104 -22.76 -14.38 2.65
N ALA A 105 -22.92 -13.43 1.73
CA ALA A 105 -24.03 -12.50 1.70
C ALA A 105 -25.18 -13.16 0.94
N VAL A 106 -26.23 -13.47 1.67
CA VAL A 106 -27.54 -13.87 1.14
C VAL A 106 -28.55 -13.18 2.03
N HIS A 107 -29.67 -12.69 1.49
CA HIS A 107 -30.64 -11.92 2.27
C HIS A 107 -31.32 -12.77 3.36
N ASN A 108 -31.11 -12.38 4.62
CA ASN A 108 -31.84 -12.91 5.78
C ASN A 108 -32.20 -11.75 6.70
N GLU A 109 -33.45 -11.70 7.15
CA GLU A 109 -34.04 -10.56 7.87
C GLU A 109 -33.63 -10.48 9.36
N LYS A 110 -32.96 -11.51 9.91
CA LYS A 110 -32.56 -11.50 11.32
C LYS A 110 -31.32 -10.62 11.55
N ARG A 111 -31.53 -9.50 12.24
CA ARG A 111 -30.49 -8.58 12.71
C ARG A 111 -29.42 -9.30 13.55
N ILE A 112 -28.17 -8.84 13.42
CA ILE A 112 -27.02 -9.31 14.20
C ILE A 112 -26.66 -8.24 15.21
N THR A 113 -26.55 -8.64 16.47
CA THR A 113 -26.19 -7.75 17.57
C THR A 113 -24.97 -8.22 18.35
N ARG A 114 -24.53 -9.47 18.13
CA ARG A 114 -23.42 -10.12 18.83
C ARG A 114 -22.73 -11.12 17.91
N MET A 115 -21.45 -11.41 18.15
CA MET A 115 -20.74 -12.48 17.43
C MET A 115 -21.42 -13.85 17.64
N THR A 116 -22.12 -14.03 18.77
CA THR A 116 -22.89 -15.25 19.05
C THR A 116 -24.05 -15.51 18.11
N ASP A 117 -24.56 -14.48 17.44
CA ASP A 117 -25.68 -14.62 16.51
C ASP A 117 -25.24 -15.32 15.21
N LEU A 118 -23.93 -15.39 14.97
CA LEU A 118 -23.29 -16.08 13.85
C LEU A 118 -23.08 -17.58 14.10
N CYS A 119 -23.08 -18.04 15.36
CA CYS A 119 -22.90 -19.47 15.67
C CYS A 119 -23.96 -20.36 15.02
N ASP A 120 -25.20 -19.88 14.95
CA ASP A 120 -26.29 -20.62 14.31
C ASP A 120 -26.25 -20.52 12.77
N ARG A 121 -25.35 -19.69 12.23
CA ARG A 121 -25.18 -19.43 10.80
C ARG A 121 -23.91 -20.07 10.24
N PHE A 122 -23.09 -20.72 11.06
CA PHE A 122 -21.87 -21.38 10.60
C PHE A 122 -22.21 -22.51 9.62
N LEU A 123 -21.55 -22.52 8.45
CA LEU A 123 -21.80 -23.46 7.37
C LEU A 123 -20.71 -24.54 7.32
N ASN A 124 -19.47 -24.14 7.12
CA ASN A 124 -18.31 -25.04 7.06
C ASN A 124 -16.99 -24.27 7.30
N GLU A 125 -15.90 -25.01 7.44
CA GLU A 125 -14.54 -24.49 7.66
C GLU A 125 -13.57 -25.37 6.88
N ASN A 126 -12.60 -24.75 6.22
CA ASN A 126 -11.35 -25.38 5.77
C ASN A 126 -10.17 -24.66 6.45
N ASP A 127 -8.93 -25.10 6.20
CA ASP A 127 -7.75 -24.67 6.96
C ASP A 127 -7.60 -23.13 7.04
N ASP A 128 -8.01 -22.41 6.00
CA ASP A 128 -7.85 -20.95 5.91
C ASP A 128 -9.16 -20.16 5.85
N PHE A 129 -10.32 -20.80 5.77
CA PHE A 129 -11.61 -20.11 5.60
C PHE A 129 -12.69 -20.63 6.55
N LEU A 130 -13.26 -19.73 7.33
CA LEU A 130 -14.55 -19.93 8.01
C LEU A 130 -15.68 -19.51 7.06
N TRP A 131 -16.77 -20.28 6.92
CA TRP A 131 -17.93 -19.89 6.11
C TRP A 131 -19.18 -19.70 6.98
N VAL A 132 -19.79 -18.52 6.91
CA VAL A 132 -20.99 -18.19 7.70
C VAL A 132 -22.12 -17.67 6.79
N GLN A 133 -23.35 -18.07 7.09
CA GLN A 133 -24.56 -17.77 6.32
C GLN A 133 -25.09 -16.34 6.58
N SER A 134 -25.41 -15.64 5.50
CA SER A 134 -26.40 -14.56 5.31
C SER A 134 -26.54 -13.46 6.38
N MET A 135 -26.37 -12.19 5.98
CA MET A 135 -26.60 -11.01 6.84
C MET A 135 -27.19 -9.84 6.02
N SER A 136 -27.85 -8.88 6.68
CA SER A 136 -28.27 -7.64 6.02
C SER A 136 -27.09 -6.68 5.83
N GLU A 137 -27.22 -5.70 4.92
CA GLU A 137 -26.20 -4.65 4.70
C GLU A 137 -25.79 -3.94 6.00
N LYS A 138 -26.75 -3.66 6.89
CA LYS A 138 -26.48 -2.99 8.17
C LYS A 138 -25.72 -3.88 9.15
N ASP A 139 -25.97 -5.18 9.11
CA ASP A 139 -25.31 -6.16 9.97
C ASP A 139 -23.85 -6.39 9.55
N ILE A 140 -23.55 -6.27 8.24
CA ILE A 140 -22.20 -6.38 7.67
C ILE A 140 -21.26 -5.35 8.30
N MET A 141 -21.63 -4.06 8.30
CA MET A 141 -20.78 -3.01 8.86
C MET A 141 -20.61 -3.14 10.38
N GLU A 142 -21.67 -3.51 11.10
CA GLU A 142 -21.60 -3.77 12.54
C GLU A 142 -20.66 -4.95 12.83
N MET A 143 -20.66 -5.98 11.99
CA MET A 143 -19.78 -7.11 12.14
C MET A 143 -18.33 -6.76 11.85
N CYS A 144 -18.04 -6.01 10.77
CA CYS A 144 -16.71 -5.51 10.50
C CYS A 144 -16.15 -4.74 11.70
N ASN A 145 -16.96 -3.86 12.30
CA ASN A 145 -16.59 -3.12 13.51
C ASN A 145 -16.32 -4.05 14.71
N ARG A 146 -17.12 -5.10 14.89
CA ARG A 146 -16.89 -6.09 15.96
C ARG A 146 -15.62 -6.88 15.76
N ILE A 147 -15.36 -7.31 14.53
CA ILE A 147 -14.12 -8.03 14.16
C ILE A 147 -12.92 -7.13 14.39
N SER A 148 -12.88 -5.95 13.77
CA SER A 148 -11.76 -5.02 13.93
C SER A 148 -11.54 -4.64 15.41
N SER A 149 -12.63 -4.50 16.18
CA SER A 149 -12.52 -4.18 17.62
C SER A 149 -11.84 -5.25 18.47
N MET A 150 -11.65 -6.48 17.98
CA MET A 150 -10.89 -7.51 18.70
C MET A 150 -9.38 -7.37 18.51
N PHE A 151 -8.94 -6.56 17.55
CA PHE A 151 -7.55 -6.50 17.13
C PHE A 151 -6.95 -5.09 17.27
N SER A 152 -5.63 -5.05 17.30
CA SER A 152 -4.79 -3.87 17.12
C SER A 152 -4.05 -4.05 15.80
N TYR A 153 -4.19 -3.11 14.86
CA TYR A 153 -3.67 -3.21 13.49
C TYR A 153 -3.05 -1.89 13.04
N SER A 154 -2.17 -1.96 12.05
CA SER A 154 -1.59 -0.78 11.38
C SER A 154 -2.39 -0.37 10.14
N LEU A 155 -3.08 -1.29 9.46
CA LEU A 155 -3.89 -0.96 8.30
C LEU A 155 -5.25 -1.62 8.38
N LEU A 156 -6.29 -0.84 8.03
CA LEU A 156 -7.62 -1.35 7.73
C LEU A 156 -7.95 -1.08 6.27
N GLU A 157 -8.12 -2.14 5.49
CA GLU A 157 -8.43 -2.05 4.07
C GLU A 157 -9.86 -2.50 3.77
N TRP A 158 -10.55 -1.73 2.93
CA TRP A 158 -11.89 -2.02 2.44
C TRP A 158 -11.82 -2.31 0.94
N VAL A 159 -12.07 -3.56 0.56
CA VAL A 159 -11.93 -4.04 -0.81
C VAL A 159 -13.32 -4.21 -1.42
N PHE A 160 -13.61 -3.50 -2.51
CA PHE A 160 -14.90 -3.55 -3.21
C PHE A 160 -14.74 -4.27 -4.56
N TYR A 161 -15.58 -5.27 -4.83
CA TYR A 161 -15.61 -6.00 -6.11
C TYR A 161 -16.67 -5.40 -7.04
N LEU A 162 -16.27 -4.52 -7.96
CA LEU A 162 -17.20 -3.70 -8.75
C LEU A 162 -18.16 -4.49 -9.64
N ASP A 163 -17.74 -5.65 -10.13
CA ASP A 163 -18.58 -6.52 -10.97
C ASP A 163 -19.53 -7.41 -10.17
N GLN A 164 -19.43 -7.37 -8.83
CA GLN A 164 -20.22 -8.17 -7.90
C GLN A 164 -20.97 -7.31 -6.88
N ILE A 165 -21.02 -5.99 -7.07
CA ILE A 165 -21.72 -5.05 -6.20
C ILE A 165 -22.54 -4.05 -7.02
N GLU A 166 -23.82 -3.97 -6.73
CA GLU A 166 -24.72 -2.97 -7.29
C GLU A 166 -24.32 -1.57 -6.80
N LYS A 167 -24.52 -0.58 -7.68
CA LYS A 167 -24.15 0.81 -7.40
C LYS A 167 -24.71 1.30 -6.07
N ASP A 168 -26.00 1.08 -5.80
CA ASP A 168 -26.63 1.59 -4.59
C ASP A 168 -26.04 0.97 -3.32
N THR A 169 -25.73 -0.33 -3.33
CA THR A 169 -25.07 -1.01 -2.22
C THR A 169 -23.65 -0.48 -2.02
N LEU A 170 -22.89 -0.34 -3.11
CA LEU A 170 -21.54 0.22 -3.09
C LEU A 170 -21.52 1.60 -2.43
N MET A 171 -22.41 2.51 -2.85
CA MET A 171 -22.43 3.86 -2.31
C MET A 171 -22.81 3.88 -0.82
N LYS A 172 -23.72 3.00 -0.37
CA LYS A 172 -24.06 2.89 1.06
C LYS A 172 -22.89 2.41 1.91
N TYR A 173 -22.15 1.40 1.45
CA TYR A 173 -20.96 0.91 2.15
C TYR A 173 -19.86 1.95 2.14
N LEU A 174 -19.60 2.60 1.00
CA LEU A 174 -18.63 3.68 0.91
C LEU A 174 -18.94 4.79 1.91
N ASP A 175 -20.21 5.22 1.99
CA ASP A 175 -20.65 6.21 2.97
C ASP A 175 -20.44 5.74 4.41
N ALA A 176 -20.61 4.44 4.70
CA ALA A 176 -20.35 3.89 6.03
C ALA A 176 -18.86 3.87 6.36
N VAL A 177 -18.02 3.43 5.41
CA VAL A 177 -16.55 3.39 5.53
C VAL A 177 -15.99 4.79 5.73
N VAL A 178 -16.38 5.78 4.92
CA VAL A 178 -15.90 7.16 5.03
C VAL A 178 -16.28 7.82 6.37
N ARG A 179 -17.34 7.34 7.03
CA ARG A 179 -17.72 7.80 8.38
C ARG A 179 -16.90 7.16 9.50
N THR A 180 -16.20 6.05 9.24
CA THR A 180 -15.32 5.43 10.24
C THR A 180 -14.14 6.36 10.50
N ARG A 181 -13.87 6.67 11.78
CA ARG A 181 -12.87 7.67 12.19
C ARG A 181 -11.45 7.09 12.29
N GLU A 182 -11.18 5.99 11.61
CA GLU A 182 -9.90 5.30 11.76
C GLU A 182 -8.84 5.95 10.87
N CYS A 183 -7.77 6.44 11.51
CA CYS A 183 -6.58 6.89 10.80
C CYS A 183 -5.93 5.66 10.15
N GLU A 184 -5.50 5.79 8.89
CA GLU A 184 -4.83 4.73 8.10
C GLU A 184 -5.75 3.71 7.42
N SER A 185 -6.98 4.10 7.05
CA SER A 185 -7.80 3.28 6.15
C SER A 185 -7.33 3.34 4.69
N MET A 186 -7.46 2.20 4.00
CA MET A 186 -7.26 2.05 2.56
C MET A 186 -8.57 1.58 1.91
N ILE A 187 -8.89 2.09 0.73
CA ILE A 187 -10.04 1.67 -0.07
C ILE A 187 -9.54 1.14 -1.39
N THR A 188 -9.88 -0.11 -1.68
CA THR A 188 -9.44 -0.83 -2.87
C THR A 188 -10.64 -1.18 -3.73
N PHE A 189 -10.57 -0.91 -5.04
CA PHE A 189 -11.59 -1.33 -6.00
C PHE A 189 -10.99 -2.38 -6.93
N MET A 190 -11.53 -3.60 -6.87
CA MET A 190 -11.10 -4.74 -7.66
C MET A 190 -12.16 -5.14 -8.69
N GLN A 191 -11.68 -5.75 -9.78
CA GLN A 191 -12.50 -6.34 -10.84
C GLN A 191 -13.47 -5.33 -11.51
N GLY A 192 -14.10 -5.73 -12.61
CA GLY A 192 -14.96 -4.83 -13.38
C GLY A 192 -14.28 -3.58 -13.95
N CYS A 193 -15.11 -2.66 -14.45
CA CYS A 193 -14.70 -1.39 -15.06
C CYS A 193 -15.60 -0.26 -14.56
N PHE A 194 -15.01 0.89 -14.29
CA PHE A 194 -15.75 2.10 -13.95
C PHE A 194 -16.35 2.77 -15.19
N SER A 195 -17.56 3.31 -15.05
CA SER A 195 -17.98 4.46 -15.87
C SER A 195 -17.35 5.73 -15.31
N LYS A 196 -17.23 6.78 -16.14
CA LYS A 196 -16.69 8.07 -15.68
C LYS A 196 -17.53 8.66 -14.56
N GLU A 197 -18.85 8.58 -14.70
CA GLU A 197 -19.81 9.14 -13.76
C GLU A 197 -19.67 8.48 -12.38
N LEU A 198 -19.57 7.14 -12.34
CA LEU A 198 -19.41 6.40 -11.10
C LEU A 198 -18.07 6.70 -10.42
N LEU A 199 -16.97 6.70 -11.19
CA LEU A 199 -15.65 7.00 -10.62
C LEU A 199 -15.57 8.43 -10.10
N THR A 200 -16.12 9.41 -10.84
CA THR A 200 -16.22 10.80 -10.36
C THR A 200 -17.00 10.87 -9.05
N GLU A 201 -18.18 10.23 -8.98
CA GLU A 201 -19.01 10.23 -7.78
C GLU A 201 -18.28 9.65 -6.56
N ILE A 202 -17.52 8.57 -6.75
CA ILE A 202 -16.72 7.92 -5.71
C ILE A 202 -15.56 8.80 -5.26
N LEU A 203 -14.74 9.30 -6.20
CA LEU A 203 -13.58 10.14 -5.88
C LEU A 203 -14.00 11.47 -5.22
N ASP A 204 -15.22 11.94 -5.47
CA ASP A 204 -15.73 13.13 -4.82
C ASP A 204 -16.10 12.92 -3.35
N LYS A 205 -16.55 11.72 -2.99
CA LYS A 205 -16.92 11.33 -1.63
C LYS A 205 -15.73 10.97 -0.75
N ILE A 206 -14.69 10.34 -1.31
CA ILE A 206 -13.54 9.87 -0.52
C ILE A 206 -12.65 11.06 -0.12
N PRO A 207 -12.38 11.27 1.18
CA PRO A 207 -11.40 12.26 1.62
C PRO A 207 -10.00 11.92 1.10
N VAL A 208 -9.26 12.94 0.64
CA VAL A 208 -7.89 12.78 0.12
C VAL A 208 -6.87 12.26 1.15
N THR A 209 -7.23 12.23 2.43
CA THR A 209 -6.39 11.65 3.49
C THR A 209 -6.38 10.11 3.44
N ILE A 210 -7.40 9.49 2.86
CA ILE A 210 -7.53 8.03 2.72
C ILE A 210 -6.63 7.53 1.58
N ARG A 211 -6.04 6.35 1.74
CA ARG A 211 -5.27 5.68 0.68
C ARG A 211 -6.21 5.00 -0.29
N ILE A 212 -5.93 5.07 -1.59
CA ILE A 212 -6.77 4.41 -2.60
C ILE A 212 -5.96 3.45 -3.45
N ASP A 213 -6.57 2.34 -3.82
CA ASP A 213 -6.08 1.42 -4.84
C ASP A 213 -7.20 1.10 -5.83
N ILE A 214 -6.93 1.29 -7.12
CA ILE A 214 -7.87 1.00 -8.20
C ILE A 214 -7.25 -0.03 -9.14
N GLU A 215 -7.57 -1.29 -8.87
CA GLU A 215 -7.26 -2.46 -9.71
C GLU A 215 -8.31 -2.69 -10.82
N SER A 216 -9.48 -2.07 -10.68
CA SER A 216 -10.55 -2.02 -11.68
C SER A 216 -10.20 -1.17 -12.91
N GLY A 217 -10.85 -1.45 -14.04
CA GLY A 217 -10.63 -0.68 -15.27
C GLY A 217 -11.09 0.78 -15.15
N ILE A 218 -10.29 1.72 -15.66
CA ILE A 218 -10.60 3.16 -15.72
C ILE A 218 -10.67 3.60 -17.19
N PRO A 219 -11.66 4.44 -17.59
CA PRO A 219 -11.70 5.02 -18.93
C PRO A 219 -10.44 5.83 -19.27
N LEU A 220 -9.87 5.65 -20.46
CA LEU A 220 -8.59 6.27 -20.86
C LEU A 220 -8.63 7.80 -20.97
N ASP A 221 -9.83 8.36 -21.17
CA ASP A 221 -10.10 9.79 -21.25
C ASP A 221 -10.73 10.33 -19.96
N PHE A 222 -10.60 9.59 -18.85
CA PHE A 222 -11.00 10.04 -17.52
C PHE A 222 -10.07 11.15 -17.02
N ARG A 223 -10.64 12.17 -16.39
CA ARG A 223 -9.92 13.25 -15.72
C ARG A 223 -10.67 13.66 -14.48
N HIS A 224 -9.97 13.85 -13.37
CA HIS A 224 -10.59 14.29 -12.13
C HIS A 224 -9.63 15.10 -11.25
N PRO A 225 -10.04 16.27 -10.71
CA PRO A 225 -9.16 17.15 -9.93
C PRO A 225 -8.60 16.55 -8.63
N LYS A 226 -9.22 15.49 -8.09
CA LYS A 226 -8.76 14.79 -6.88
C LYS A 226 -7.97 13.52 -7.15
N ALA A 227 -7.94 13.00 -8.38
CA ALA A 227 -7.40 11.66 -8.63
C ALA A 227 -5.93 11.52 -8.21
N LEU A 228 -5.13 12.58 -8.31
CA LEU A 228 -3.73 12.58 -7.89
C LEU A 228 -3.46 13.34 -6.58
N LYS A 229 -4.47 13.46 -5.72
CA LYS A 229 -4.37 14.21 -4.44
C LYS A 229 -4.47 13.35 -3.19
N PHE A 230 -4.72 12.05 -3.34
CA PHE A 230 -4.77 11.12 -2.21
C PHE A 230 -3.40 10.94 -1.56
N SER A 231 -3.35 10.65 -0.26
CA SER A 231 -2.09 10.53 0.49
C SER A 231 -1.16 9.47 -0.11
N THR A 232 -1.73 8.33 -0.48
CA THR A 232 -1.12 7.28 -1.29
C THR A 232 -2.15 6.80 -2.30
N MET A 233 -1.72 6.53 -3.53
CA MET A 233 -2.61 6.06 -4.60
C MET A 233 -1.95 4.96 -5.43
N GLU A 234 -2.72 3.93 -5.76
CA GLU A 234 -2.38 2.91 -6.74
C GLU A 234 -3.43 2.86 -7.85
N TYR A 235 -2.96 2.85 -9.09
CA TYR A 235 -3.79 2.75 -10.29
C TYR A 235 -3.22 1.65 -11.19
N ARG A 236 -3.98 0.57 -11.37
CA ARG A 236 -3.60 -0.49 -12.30
C ARG A 236 -3.65 -0.01 -13.75
N GLU A 237 -4.74 0.68 -14.11
CA GLU A 237 -4.91 1.36 -15.39
C GLU A 237 -4.60 2.85 -15.23
N ALA A 238 -3.40 3.24 -15.64
CA ALA A 238 -2.86 4.59 -15.49
C ALA A 238 -2.51 5.23 -16.84
N ARG A 239 -2.91 4.66 -17.98
CA ARG A 239 -2.64 5.22 -19.32
C ARG A 239 -3.34 6.56 -19.59
N TRP A 240 -4.33 6.91 -18.76
CA TRP A 240 -4.98 8.20 -18.79
C TRP A 240 -4.13 9.30 -18.12
N ILE A 241 -3.15 8.94 -17.28
CA ILE A 241 -2.26 9.89 -16.60
C ILE A 241 -1.13 10.32 -17.53
N THR A 242 -0.88 11.63 -17.59
CA THR A 242 0.19 12.25 -18.37
C THR A 242 1.35 12.70 -17.49
N VAL A 243 2.48 13.05 -18.10
CA VAL A 243 3.62 13.64 -17.38
C VAL A 243 3.23 14.96 -16.68
N ASP A 244 2.36 15.76 -17.28
CA ASP A 244 1.89 17.01 -16.67
C ASP A 244 1.02 16.77 -15.44
N ASP A 245 0.20 15.71 -15.47
CA ASP A 245 -0.56 15.28 -14.29
C ASP A 245 0.41 14.91 -13.15
N LEU A 246 1.51 14.19 -13.43
CA LEU A 246 2.54 13.86 -12.45
C LEU A 246 3.25 15.10 -11.87
N LYS A 247 3.54 16.11 -12.70
CA LYS A 247 4.14 17.38 -12.24
C LYS A 247 3.26 18.13 -11.25
N SER A 248 1.94 17.91 -11.28
CA SER A 248 0.97 18.56 -10.39
C SER A 248 0.86 17.92 -9.00
N VAL A 249 1.46 16.73 -8.79
CA VAL A 249 1.36 15.97 -7.54
C VAL A 249 2.03 16.73 -6.38
N ARG A 250 1.29 16.88 -5.27
CA ARG A 250 1.74 17.48 -4.00
C ARG A 250 1.15 16.71 -2.83
N ILE A 251 1.69 15.52 -2.57
CA ILE A 251 1.16 14.59 -1.57
C ILE A 251 2.27 14.14 -0.62
N PRO A 252 1.94 13.76 0.63
CA PRO A 252 2.94 13.28 1.58
C PRO A 252 3.41 11.85 1.31
N GLY A 253 2.69 11.03 0.54
CA GLY A 253 3.03 9.61 0.34
C GLY A 253 3.44 9.30 -1.11
N SER A 254 2.87 8.22 -1.64
CA SER A 254 3.38 7.57 -2.86
C SER A 254 2.36 7.49 -4.00
N VAL A 255 2.86 7.51 -5.23
CA VAL A 255 2.09 7.32 -6.46
C VAL A 255 2.52 6.01 -7.15
N MET A 256 1.60 5.06 -7.33
CA MET A 256 1.89 3.76 -7.96
C MET A 256 1.05 3.56 -9.21
N LEU A 257 1.69 3.50 -10.37
CA LEU A 257 1.03 3.45 -11.68
C LEU A 257 1.43 2.19 -12.46
N ARG A 258 0.59 1.16 -12.48
CA ARG A 258 1.02 -0.14 -13.02
C ARG A 258 1.13 -0.14 -14.54
N THR A 259 0.12 0.34 -15.26
CA THR A 259 0.10 0.38 -16.74
C THR A 259 0.04 1.82 -17.22
N THR A 260 1.08 2.32 -17.88
CA THR A 260 1.15 3.73 -18.32
C THR A 260 1.37 3.86 -19.83
N ASN A 261 1.23 5.08 -20.34
CA ASN A 261 1.66 5.48 -21.69
C ASN A 261 3.01 6.21 -21.69
N LEU A 262 3.68 6.28 -20.53
CA LEU A 262 4.89 7.07 -20.33
C LEU A 262 6.11 6.32 -20.87
N ASP A 263 7.00 7.04 -21.53
CA ASP A 263 8.29 6.53 -22.00
C ASP A 263 9.48 7.21 -21.29
N CYS A 264 10.71 6.89 -21.73
CA CYS A 264 11.91 7.47 -21.12
C CYS A 264 11.98 9.01 -21.24
N SER A 265 11.40 9.59 -22.30
CA SER A 265 11.36 11.05 -22.49
C SER A 265 10.44 11.68 -21.45
N ASP A 266 9.27 11.10 -21.22
CA ASP A 266 8.34 11.58 -20.19
C ASP A 266 8.98 11.54 -18.79
N ILE A 267 9.72 10.48 -18.46
CA ILE A 267 10.41 10.38 -17.17
C ILE A 267 11.54 11.41 -17.06
N ASN A 268 12.32 11.64 -18.13
CA ASN A 268 13.34 12.69 -18.14
C ASN A 268 12.71 14.08 -17.94
N GLU A 269 11.58 14.34 -18.58
CA GLU A 269 10.83 15.59 -18.44
C GLU A 269 10.31 15.78 -17.00
N PHE A 270 9.78 14.71 -16.39
CA PHE A 270 9.41 14.72 -14.97
C PHE A 270 10.61 15.04 -14.06
N LEU A 271 11.75 14.38 -14.27
CA LEU A 271 12.97 14.62 -13.47
C LEU A 271 13.46 16.07 -13.60
N LYS A 272 13.47 16.61 -14.82
CA LYS A 272 13.79 18.02 -15.08
C LYS A 272 12.86 18.94 -14.29
N TYR A 273 11.57 18.66 -14.25
CA TYR A 273 10.63 19.43 -13.44
C TYR A 273 10.93 19.30 -11.94
N TRP A 274 11.06 18.07 -11.43
CA TRP A 274 11.29 17.79 -10.01
C TRP A 274 12.54 18.50 -9.48
N ILE A 275 13.65 18.46 -10.25
CA ILE A 275 14.92 19.12 -9.88
C ILE A 275 14.75 20.63 -9.69
N ASN A 276 13.86 21.27 -10.45
CA ASN A 276 13.62 22.71 -10.39
C ASN A 276 12.39 23.08 -9.54
N CYS A 277 11.74 22.10 -8.90
CA CYS A 277 10.56 22.36 -8.08
C CYS A 277 10.97 22.88 -6.69
N ASP A 278 10.35 23.96 -6.26
CA ASP A 278 10.57 24.56 -4.94
C ASP A 278 9.73 23.91 -3.83
N GLU A 279 8.81 23.04 -4.20
CA GLU A 279 7.86 22.40 -3.30
C GLU A 279 8.12 20.89 -3.21
N PHE A 280 7.78 20.31 -2.06
CA PHE A 280 7.76 18.87 -1.92
C PHE A 280 6.65 18.25 -2.78
N MET A 281 7.00 17.34 -3.68
CA MET A 281 6.06 16.70 -4.59
C MET A 281 5.45 15.42 -4.03
N MET A 282 6.28 14.44 -3.66
CA MET A 282 5.89 13.12 -3.15
C MET A 282 7.10 12.41 -2.53
N GLU A 283 6.87 11.42 -1.66
CA GLU A 283 7.94 10.60 -1.08
C GLU A 283 8.51 9.64 -2.12
N SER A 284 7.63 9.00 -2.89
CA SER A 284 8.02 8.07 -3.95
C SER A 284 6.98 7.93 -5.07
N MET A 285 7.45 7.45 -6.20
CA MET A 285 6.65 7.10 -7.36
C MET A 285 7.12 5.76 -7.92
N SER A 286 6.20 4.84 -8.22
CA SER A 286 6.49 3.61 -8.96
C SER A 286 5.65 3.56 -10.21
N LEU A 287 6.23 3.18 -11.34
CA LEU A 287 5.47 2.95 -12.56
C LEU A 287 6.10 1.91 -13.48
N THR A 288 5.28 1.31 -14.33
CA THR A 288 5.78 0.58 -15.50
C THR A 288 5.66 1.47 -16.73
N LEU A 289 6.76 1.62 -17.48
CA LEU A 289 6.74 2.34 -18.74
C LEU A 289 5.80 1.65 -19.74
N LYS A 290 5.40 2.41 -20.76
CA LYS A 290 4.60 1.94 -21.88
C LYS A 290 5.12 0.62 -22.43
N GLU A 291 4.20 -0.30 -22.72
CA GLU A 291 4.51 -1.58 -23.32
C GLU A 291 5.33 -1.42 -24.61
N GLY A 292 6.39 -2.23 -24.75
CA GLY A 292 7.32 -2.15 -25.87
C GLY A 292 8.41 -1.07 -25.75
N THR A 293 8.40 -0.24 -24.71
CA THR A 293 9.48 0.72 -24.47
C THR A 293 10.79 -0.02 -24.23
N VAL A 294 11.86 0.40 -24.90
CA VAL A 294 13.22 -0.02 -24.59
C VAL A 294 13.84 1.06 -23.73
N ILE A 295 14.25 0.69 -22.51
CA ILE A 295 14.87 1.64 -21.59
C ILE A 295 16.14 2.22 -22.22
N ASN A 296 16.14 3.54 -22.42
CA ASN A 296 17.29 4.29 -22.89
C ASN A 296 17.81 5.19 -21.78
N ARG A 297 18.96 4.81 -21.20
CA ARG A 297 19.58 5.53 -20.07
C ARG A 297 20.12 6.90 -20.46
N ILE A 298 20.53 7.06 -21.72
CA ILE A 298 21.00 8.35 -22.25
C ILE A 298 19.82 9.32 -22.28
N VAL A 299 18.65 8.88 -22.76
CA VAL A 299 17.44 9.72 -22.76
C VAL A 299 17.00 10.07 -21.34
N LEU A 300 17.02 9.10 -20.41
CA LEU A 300 16.62 9.34 -19.02
C LEU A 300 17.49 10.40 -18.31
N SER A 301 18.77 10.48 -18.64
CA SER A 301 19.73 11.41 -18.04
C SER A 301 20.05 12.64 -18.91
N ASP A 302 19.36 12.80 -20.05
CA ASP A 302 19.64 13.89 -20.99
C ASP A 302 19.48 15.26 -20.32
N GLN A 303 20.53 16.10 -20.43
CA GLN A 303 20.63 17.44 -19.85
C GLN A 303 20.49 17.47 -18.31
N LEU A 304 20.77 16.36 -17.63
CA LEU A 304 20.78 16.26 -16.18
C LEU A 304 22.20 16.03 -15.66
N VAL A 305 22.54 16.74 -14.59
CA VAL A 305 23.71 16.41 -13.76
C VAL A 305 23.34 15.20 -12.92
N THR A 306 23.97 14.06 -13.18
CA THR A 306 23.64 12.80 -12.49
C THR A 306 24.87 12.03 -12.06
N VAL A 307 24.72 11.30 -10.95
CA VAL A 307 25.59 10.18 -10.59
C VAL A 307 24.82 8.91 -10.90
N GLN A 308 25.45 7.93 -11.51
CA GLN A 308 24.81 6.68 -11.89
C GLN A 308 25.66 5.50 -11.43
N CYS A 309 25.02 4.39 -11.06
CA CYS A 309 25.72 3.17 -10.72
C CYS A 309 24.87 1.93 -10.98
N TYR A 310 25.51 0.78 -10.96
CA TYR A 310 24.85 -0.51 -11.06
C TYR A 310 24.79 -1.17 -9.69
N SER A 311 23.65 -1.83 -9.43
CA SER A 311 23.51 -2.87 -8.44
C SER A 311 23.28 -4.21 -9.13
N ASP A 312 23.31 -5.31 -8.38
CA ASP A 312 23.07 -6.66 -8.92
C ASP A 312 21.72 -6.81 -9.62
N VAL A 313 20.73 -5.99 -9.26
CA VAL A 313 19.33 -6.14 -9.69
C VAL A 313 18.75 -4.92 -10.40
N SER A 314 19.45 -3.78 -10.41
CA SER A 314 18.91 -2.52 -10.94
C SER A 314 20.00 -1.50 -11.27
N PHE A 315 19.67 -0.57 -12.16
CA PHE A 315 20.49 0.60 -12.48
C PHE A 315 19.92 1.83 -11.78
N HIS A 316 20.77 2.64 -11.15
CA HIS A 316 20.36 3.79 -10.35
C HIS A 316 20.84 5.08 -10.98
N ILE A 317 19.95 6.08 -11.05
CA ILE A 317 20.29 7.46 -11.44
C ILE A 317 19.97 8.36 -10.26
N PHE A 318 20.98 9.06 -9.76
CA PHE A 318 20.88 10.00 -8.65
C PHE A 318 20.83 11.43 -9.20
N VAL A 319 19.87 12.21 -8.71
CA VAL A 319 19.67 13.62 -9.06
C VAL A 319 19.52 14.47 -7.82
N ARG A 320 19.92 15.73 -7.90
CA ARG A 320 19.83 16.69 -6.79
C ARG A 320 18.85 17.81 -7.13
N ALA A 321 17.97 18.14 -6.20
CA ALA A 321 17.11 19.31 -6.36
C ALA A 321 17.93 20.61 -6.28
N LYS A 322 17.64 21.59 -7.14
CA LYS A 322 18.34 22.88 -7.13
C LYS A 322 18.07 23.67 -5.87
N ASN A 323 16.83 23.65 -5.36
CA ASN A 323 16.45 24.33 -4.12
C ASN A 323 16.71 23.48 -2.85
N HIS A 324 17.77 22.67 -2.88
CA HIS A 324 18.14 21.72 -1.82
C HIS A 324 18.19 22.29 -0.40
N LYS A 325 18.49 23.59 -0.24
CA LYS A 325 18.59 24.25 1.08
C LYS A 325 17.25 24.37 1.82
N ASN A 326 16.14 24.37 1.07
CA ASN A 326 14.80 24.54 1.62
C ASN A 326 14.02 23.21 1.67
N LEU A 327 14.56 22.14 1.07
CA LEU A 327 13.88 20.86 0.96
C LEU A 327 14.37 19.89 2.02
N LYS A 328 13.42 19.23 2.70
CA LYS A 328 13.72 18.14 3.64
C LYS A 328 14.34 16.93 2.94
N PHE A 329 13.96 16.67 1.69
CA PHE A 329 14.39 15.52 0.89
C PHE A 329 14.96 15.98 -0.47
N PRO A 330 16.19 16.52 -0.49
CA PRO A 330 16.76 17.14 -1.68
C PRO A 330 17.37 16.14 -2.68
N LEU A 331 17.50 14.86 -2.31
CA LEU A 331 18.08 13.81 -3.14
C LEU A 331 16.98 12.97 -3.76
N GLY A 332 17.01 12.81 -5.09
CA GLY A 332 16.13 11.91 -5.83
C GLY A 332 16.91 10.73 -6.40
N ILE A 333 16.36 9.52 -6.29
CA ILE A 333 16.94 8.31 -6.85
C ILE A 333 15.93 7.64 -7.77
N LEU A 334 16.30 7.47 -9.04
CA LEU A 334 15.56 6.69 -10.01
C LEU A 334 16.15 5.28 -10.09
N PHE A 335 15.42 4.31 -9.60
CA PHE A 335 15.70 2.89 -9.73
C PHE A 335 15.07 2.36 -11.01
N ILE A 336 15.88 1.69 -11.82
CA ILE A 336 15.46 1.11 -13.08
C ILE A 336 15.66 -0.39 -12.99
N TYR A 337 14.54 -1.11 -12.96
CA TYR A 337 14.49 -2.56 -12.84
C TYR A 337 14.28 -3.22 -14.21
N ALA A 338 14.41 -4.55 -14.22
CA ALA A 338 13.95 -5.35 -15.35
C ALA A 338 12.43 -5.15 -15.61
N LYS A 339 11.99 -5.53 -16.81
CA LYS A 339 10.57 -5.46 -17.24
C LYS A 339 9.98 -4.05 -17.23
N ASN A 340 10.79 -3.03 -17.55
CA ASN A 340 10.33 -1.64 -17.71
C ASN A 340 9.71 -1.01 -16.47
N LYS A 341 9.99 -1.55 -15.27
CA LYS A 341 9.57 -0.96 -14.00
C LYS A 341 10.58 0.09 -13.55
N ILE A 342 10.09 1.26 -13.18
CA ILE A 342 10.86 2.38 -12.64
C ILE A 342 10.29 2.74 -11.27
N GLU A 343 11.18 3.08 -10.35
CA GLU A 343 10.82 3.68 -9.07
C GLU A 343 11.63 4.95 -8.86
N PHE A 344 10.99 6.01 -8.41
CA PHE A 344 11.61 7.25 -8.00
C PHE A 344 11.38 7.44 -6.50
N TRP A 345 12.43 7.67 -5.75
CA TRP A 345 12.37 7.86 -4.30
C TRP A 345 13.13 9.12 -3.91
N THR A 346 12.62 9.82 -2.88
CA THR A 346 13.26 11.02 -2.34
C THR A 346 13.86 10.73 -0.96
N PHE A 347 15.05 11.28 -0.70
CA PHE A 347 15.83 11.02 0.51
C PHE A 347 16.42 12.30 1.06
N LYS A 348 16.78 12.25 2.35
CA LYS A 348 17.59 13.30 2.97
C LYS A 348 19.03 13.21 2.46
N SER A 349 19.77 14.31 2.57
CA SER A 349 21.17 14.38 2.14
C SER A 349 22.12 13.49 2.93
N ASP A 350 21.81 13.19 4.20
CA ASP A 350 22.65 12.38 5.09
C ASP A 350 22.52 10.87 4.85
N GLU A 351 21.39 10.41 4.30
CA GLU A 351 21.14 8.99 4.00
C GLU A 351 22.11 8.44 2.93
N TYR A 352 22.52 9.29 1.98
CA TYR A 352 23.50 8.96 0.93
C TYR A 352 24.58 10.04 0.81
N SER A 353 25.17 10.43 1.94
CA SER A 353 26.13 11.54 2.04
C SER A 353 27.26 11.50 1.01
N GLU A 354 27.81 10.32 0.70
CA GLU A 354 28.89 10.19 -0.29
C GLU A 354 28.41 10.58 -1.70
N ILE A 355 27.27 10.04 -2.14
CA ILE A 355 26.70 10.31 -3.47
C ILE A 355 26.19 11.74 -3.55
N TYR A 356 25.59 12.24 -2.47
CA TYR A 356 25.18 13.64 -2.37
C TYR A 356 26.37 14.58 -2.53
N GLY A 357 27.51 14.29 -1.87
CA GLY A 357 28.75 15.05 -2.05
C GLY A 357 29.32 14.97 -3.48
N MET A 358 29.18 13.83 -4.17
CA MET A 358 29.54 13.74 -5.58
C MET A 358 28.68 14.68 -6.44
N LEU A 359 27.37 14.72 -6.24
CA LEU A 359 26.48 15.64 -6.95
C LEU A 359 26.84 17.10 -6.70
N GLU A 360 27.22 17.48 -5.47
CA GLU A 360 27.72 18.82 -5.17
C GLU A 360 29.02 19.15 -5.92
N SER A 361 29.94 18.19 -6.02
CA SER A 361 31.17 18.35 -6.80
C SER A 361 30.89 18.51 -8.30
N LEU A 362 29.90 17.80 -8.86
CA LEU A 362 29.50 17.95 -10.27
C LEU A 362 28.91 19.33 -10.54
N ASP A 363 28.03 19.82 -9.67
CA ASP A 363 27.44 21.16 -9.80
C ASP A 363 28.52 22.24 -9.66
N LYS A 364 29.46 22.09 -8.71
CA LYS A 364 30.60 23.00 -8.56
C LYS A 364 31.47 23.01 -9.82
N LYS A 365 31.76 21.83 -10.41
CA LYS A 365 32.52 21.73 -11.66
C LYS A 365 31.83 22.51 -12.79
N LYS A 366 30.51 22.33 -12.95
CA LYS A 366 29.71 23.04 -13.97
C LYS A 366 29.74 24.55 -13.79
N ASP A 367 29.60 25.05 -12.56
CA ASP A 367 29.65 26.48 -12.26
C ASP A 367 31.03 27.07 -12.57
N LEU A 368 32.10 26.36 -12.20
CA LEU A 368 33.49 26.76 -12.48
C LEU A 368 33.81 26.77 -13.99
N GLU A 369 33.35 25.78 -14.75
CA GLU A 369 33.51 25.75 -16.21
C GLU A 369 32.78 26.90 -16.90
N MET A 370 31.59 27.26 -16.40
CA MET A 370 30.83 28.40 -16.89
C MET A 370 31.49 29.73 -16.53
N GLU A 371 32.00 29.87 -15.30
CA GLU A 371 32.79 31.05 -14.88
C GLU A 371 34.03 31.20 -15.77
N LEU A 372 34.76 30.11 -16.00
CA LEU A 372 35.96 30.08 -16.84
C LEU A 372 35.68 30.52 -18.27
N LYS A 373 34.54 30.12 -18.83
CA LYS A 373 34.11 30.48 -20.19
C LYS A 373 33.74 31.97 -20.31
N ASN A 374 33.22 32.56 -19.23
CA ASN A 374 32.78 33.96 -19.20
C ASN A 374 33.93 34.94 -18.89
N LEU A 375 35.12 34.46 -18.54
CA LEU A 375 36.31 35.30 -18.37
C LEU A 375 36.88 35.66 -19.76
N GLU A 376 36.62 36.89 -20.21
CA GLU A 376 37.24 37.47 -21.42
C GLU A 376 38.74 37.73 -21.18
N ASP A 377 39.55 37.47 -22.22
CA ASP A 377 41.02 37.46 -22.20
C ASP A 377 41.67 38.60 -21.38
N SER A 378 42.16 38.26 -20.19
CA SER A 378 43.40 38.80 -19.64
C SER A 378 43.95 37.83 -18.58
N ARG A 379 45.23 37.94 -18.23
CA ARG A 379 45.93 37.05 -17.27
C ARG A 379 45.39 37.21 -15.86
N ASP A 380 44.21 36.66 -15.60
CA ASP A 380 43.57 36.70 -14.30
C ASP A 380 44.08 35.55 -13.43
N LYS A 381 44.63 35.89 -12.27
CA LYS A 381 44.96 34.95 -11.19
C LYS A 381 43.77 34.03 -10.87
N ARG A 382 42.54 34.53 -11.02
CA ARG A 382 41.30 33.76 -10.87
C ARG A 382 41.20 32.60 -11.87
N LYS A 383 41.70 32.76 -13.09
CA LYS A 383 41.72 31.69 -14.11
C LYS A 383 42.62 30.53 -13.70
N GLU A 384 43.78 30.84 -13.12
CA GLU A 384 44.70 29.82 -12.57
C GLU A 384 44.09 29.11 -11.36
N GLU A 385 43.45 29.86 -10.46
CA GLU A 385 42.74 29.31 -9.29
C GLU A 385 41.61 28.35 -9.71
N ILE A 386 40.72 28.77 -10.63
CA ILE A 386 39.64 27.93 -11.16
C ILE A 386 40.18 26.66 -11.82
N SER A 387 41.25 26.80 -12.62
CA SER A 387 41.86 25.64 -13.30
C SER A 387 42.41 24.63 -12.30
N SER A 388 43.05 25.09 -11.22
CA SER A 388 43.54 24.19 -10.17
C SER A 388 42.41 23.52 -9.39
N GLU A 389 41.31 24.23 -9.12
CA GLU A 389 40.12 23.65 -8.49
C GLU A 389 39.47 22.58 -9.38
N LEU A 390 39.37 22.82 -10.69
CA LEU A 390 38.84 21.87 -11.66
C LEU A 390 39.70 20.59 -11.72
N GLU A 391 41.03 20.72 -11.78
CA GLU A 391 41.94 19.55 -11.76
C GLU A 391 41.77 18.69 -10.51
N GLN A 392 41.61 19.32 -9.34
CA GLN A 392 41.37 18.60 -8.08
C GLN A 392 40.02 17.87 -8.08
N LEU A 393 38.96 18.52 -8.58
CA LEU A 393 37.63 17.91 -8.70
C LEU A 393 37.65 16.74 -9.70
N GLU A 394 38.31 16.90 -10.84
CA GLU A 394 38.45 15.83 -11.84
C GLU A 394 39.18 14.62 -11.28
N LYS A 395 40.28 14.83 -10.55
CA LYS A 395 40.98 13.73 -9.89
C LYS A 395 40.07 12.97 -8.92
N GLN A 396 39.30 13.69 -8.09
CA GLN A 396 38.37 13.07 -7.14
C GLN A 396 37.26 12.30 -7.85
N LEU A 397 36.72 12.84 -8.94
CA LEU A 397 35.68 12.16 -9.73
C LEU A 397 36.23 10.92 -10.44
N ASN A 398 37.42 11.00 -11.05
CA ASN A 398 38.06 9.85 -11.70
C ASN A 398 38.29 8.68 -10.71
N GLU A 399 38.69 8.96 -9.47
CA GLU A 399 38.81 7.94 -8.41
C GLU A 399 37.46 7.28 -8.05
N LYS A 400 36.34 7.96 -8.28
CA LYS A 400 34.99 7.39 -8.12
C LYS A 400 34.54 6.61 -9.36
N GLU A 401 34.91 7.05 -10.57
CA GLU A 401 34.66 6.28 -11.79
C GLU A 401 35.33 4.91 -11.74
N GLU A 402 36.57 4.84 -11.22
CA GLU A 402 37.28 3.58 -10.99
C GLU A 402 36.55 2.64 -10.00
N LYS A 403 35.65 3.18 -9.16
CA LYS A 403 34.80 2.42 -8.23
C LYS A 403 33.45 2.03 -8.83
N GLY A 404 33.20 2.34 -10.11
CA GLY A 404 32.01 1.95 -10.86
C GLY A 404 30.90 3.00 -10.92
N TYR A 405 31.16 4.24 -10.51
CA TYR A 405 30.24 5.36 -10.71
C TYR A 405 30.36 5.92 -12.13
N ILE A 406 29.26 6.42 -12.68
CA ILE A 406 29.20 7.06 -14.00
C ILE A 406 28.62 8.46 -13.79
N PHE A 407 29.27 9.47 -14.37
CA PHE A 407 28.83 10.86 -14.27
C PHE A 407 28.27 11.36 -15.60
N THR A 408 27.15 12.07 -15.54
CA THR A 408 26.62 12.84 -16.68
C THR A 408 26.53 14.31 -16.31
N PHE A 409 26.79 15.17 -17.28
CA PHE A 409 26.91 16.62 -17.13
C PHE A 409 25.95 17.39 -18.04
#